data_AF-A0A925VSS2-F1
#
_entry.id   AF-A0A925VSS2-F1
#
_cell.length_a   1.000
_cell.length_b   1.000
_cell.length_c   1.000
_cell.angle_alpha   90.00
_cell.angle_beta   90.00
_cell.angle_gamma   90.00
#
_symmetry.space_group_name_H-M   'P 1'
#
loop_
_entity.id
_entity.type
_entity.pdbx_description
1 polymer ?
#
loop_
_entity_poly.entity_id
_entity_poly.type
_entity_poly.pdbx_seq_one_letter_code
_entity_poly.pdbx_strand_id
1 'polypeptide(L)'
;MKNFPLLLLLLPAALFGGALPVAAQTASPLPNTRIKVYLLGTFHFNGSSGDVVKSGKTDMQSAKMQQQVGDLVDRLTKTKADKVFVEWRQSRQRYVDSTYALYRQNQFQLGNNEVFQLGYRLAA
;
A
#
# COMPACT_ATOMS: atom_id res chain seq x y z
N MET A 1 26.67 65.21 -21.84
CA MET A 1 26.13 64.48 -20.68
C MET A 1 24.62 64.65 -20.76
N LYS A 2 23.93 63.68 -21.39
CA LYS A 2 22.52 63.82 -21.79
C LYS A 2 21.65 62.98 -20.86
N ASN A 3 20.69 63.66 -20.27
CA ASN A 3 19.66 63.16 -19.37
C ASN A 3 18.76 62.18 -20.14
N PHE A 4 18.57 60.97 -19.63
CA PHE A 4 17.56 60.04 -20.17
C PHE A 4 16.29 60.12 -19.31
N PRO A 5 15.12 60.38 -19.90
CA PRO A 5 13.88 60.53 -19.16
C PRO A 5 13.30 59.16 -18.76
N LEU A 6 12.68 59.16 -17.59
CA LEU A 6 11.87 58.10 -17.01
C LEU A 6 10.71 57.76 -17.97
N LEU A 7 10.77 56.60 -18.62
CA LEU A 7 9.66 56.08 -19.42
C LEU A 7 8.74 55.26 -18.51
N LEU A 8 7.64 55.86 -18.07
CA LEU A 8 6.54 55.19 -17.41
C LEU A 8 5.82 54.32 -18.46
N LEU A 9 6.10 53.01 -18.47
CA LEU A 9 5.39 52.06 -19.33
C LEU A 9 4.20 51.49 -18.55
N LEU A 10 3.03 52.09 -18.79
CA LEU A 10 1.72 51.55 -18.44
C LEU A 10 1.49 50.26 -19.24
N LEU A 11 1.52 49.11 -18.57
CA LEU A 11 1.03 47.85 -19.12
C LEU A 11 -0.49 47.77 -18.90
N PRO A 12 -1.31 47.63 -19.97
CA PRO A 12 -2.74 47.48 -19.82
C PRO A 12 -3.08 46.10 -19.26
N ALA A 13 -3.95 46.09 -18.25
CA ALA A 13 -4.61 44.90 -17.75
C ALA A 13 -5.52 44.32 -18.86
N ALA A 14 -5.07 43.24 -19.51
CA ALA A 14 -5.89 42.45 -20.42
C ALA A 14 -6.46 41.25 -19.68
N LEU A 15 -7.53 41.49 -18.92
CA LEU A 15 -8.43 40.44 -18.42
C LEU A 15 -9.26 39.91 -19.61
N PHE A 16 -8.69 39.01 -20.40
CA PHE A 16 -9.49 38.24 -21.37
C PHE A 16 -10.02 36.98 -20.69
N GLY A 17 -11.24 37.10 -20.18
CA GLY A 17 -12.09 35.97 -19.81
C GLY A 17 -12.52 35.21 -21.06
N GLY A 18 -11.80 34.13 -21.36
CA GLY A 18 -12.28 33.07 -22.22
C GLY A 18 -12.53 31.83 -21.37
N ALA A 19 -13.77 31.61 -20.94
CA ALA A 19 -14.15 30.32 -20.39
C ALA A 19 -14.12 29.31 -21.55
N LEU A 20 -13.06 28.51 -21.61
CA LEU A 20 -13.01 27.36 -22.50
C LEU A 20 -14.16 26.41 -22.12
N PRO A 21 -14.89 25.84 -23.08
CA PRO A 21 -15.87 24.81 -22.76
C PRO A 21 -15.07 23.61 -22.25
N VAL A 22 -15.14 23.37 -20.93
CA VAL A 22 -14.71 22.09 -20.37
C VAL A 22 -15.74 21.08 -20.86
N ALA A 23 -15.45 20.43 -21.98
CA ALA A 23 -16.17 19.24 -22.37
C ALA A 23 -16.00 18.23 -21.23
N ALA A 24 -17.09 17.97 -20.49
CA ALA A 24 -17.11 16.91 -19.49
C ALA A 24 -16.74 15.62 -20.20
N GLN A 25 -15.53 15.13 -19.94
CA GLN A 25 -15.06 13.87 -20.48
C GLN A 25 -15.88 12.78 -19.77
N THR A 26 -16.96 12.34 -20.42
CA THR A 26 -17.71 11.17 -19.97
C THR A 26 -16.75 10.01 -20.02
N ALA A 27 -16.22 9.62 -18.86
CA ALA A 27 -15.36 8.46 -18.74
C ALA A 27 -16.07 7.27 -19.38
N SER A 28 -15.42 6.66 -20.38
CA SER A 28 -15.91 5.41 -20.97
C SER A 28 -16.23 4.41 -19.85
N PRO A 29 -17.32 3.63 -19.95
CA PRO A 29 -17.63 2.62 -18.95
C PRO A 29 -16.40 1.72 -18.79
N LEU A 30 -15.89 1.61 -17.56
CA LEU A 30 -14.78 0.71 -17.28
C LEU A 30 -15.16 -0.69 -17.79
N PRO A 31 -14.26 -1.39 -18.50
CA PRO A 31 -14.53 -2.74 -18.95
C PRO A 31 -15.02 -3.58 -17.75
N ASN A 32 -16.06 -4.39 -17.97
CA ASN A 32 -16.72 -5.21 -16.94
C ASN A 32 -15.83 -6.40 -16.51
N THR A 33 -14.60 -6.12 -16.13
CA THR A 33 -13.60 -7.09 -15.73
C THR A 33 -13.80 -7.40 -14.25
N ARG A 34 -14.23 -8.62 -13.96
CA ARG A 34 -14.40 -9.11 -12.59
C ARG A 34 -13.02 -9.29 -11.94
N ILE A 35 -12.83 -8.69 -10.77
CA ILE A 35 -11.61 -8.86 -9.98
C ILE A 35 -11.68 -10.19 -9.24
N LYS A 36 -10.63 -11.02 -9.36
CA LYS A 36 -10.49 -12.24 -8.58
C LYS A 36 -9.87 -11.91 -7.23
N VAL A 37 -10.53 -12.32 -6.15
CA VAL A 37 -10.08 -12.08 -4.77
C VAL A 37 -9.83 -13.42 -4.09
N TYR A 38 -8.69 -13.53 -3.42
CA TYR A 38 -8.36 -14.66 -2.55
C TYR A 38 -8.36 -14.17 -1.11
N LEU A 39 -9.20 -14.78 -0.26
CA LEU A 39 -9.25 -14.46 1.16
C LEU A 39 -8.51 -15.56 1.94
N LEU A 40 -7.47 -15.18 2.66
CA LEU A 40 -6.72 -16.08 3.55
C LEU A 40 -6.98 -15.68 5.00
N GLY A 41 -7.68 -16.54 5.74
CA GLY A 41 -7.81 -16.41 7.19
C GLY A 41 -6.72 -17.18 7.92
N THR A 42 -6.20 -16.62 9.01
CA THR A 42 -5.24 -17.26 9.91
C THR A 42 -5.65 -17.03 11.36
N PHE A 43 -5.08 -17.80 12.28
CA PHE A 43 -5.06 -17.43 13.69
C PHE A 43 -4.02 -16.33 13.95
N HIS A 44 -4.12 -15.62 15.07
CA HIS A 44 -3.10 -14.65 15.49
C HIS A 44 -1.83 -15.36 15.96
N PHE A 45 -0.72 -15.17 15.24
CA PHE A 45 0.52 -15.91 15.51
C PHE A 45 1.14 -15.54 16.86
N ASN A 46 0.93 -14.29 17.30
CA ASN A 46 1.37 -13.82 18.61
C ASN A 46 0.39 -14.19 19.74
N GLY A 47 -0.64 -14.99 19.45
CA GLY A 47 -1.76 -15.30 20.34
C GLY A 47 -2.80 -14.19 20.39
N SER A 48 -4.01 -14.55 20.81
CA SER A 48 -5.10 -13.60 21.07
C SER A 48 -5.91 -14.02 22.28
N SER A 49 -6.13 -13.06 23.19
CA SER A 49 -7.03 -13.19 24.33
C SER A 49 -8.43 -12.63 24.06
N GLY A 50 -8.59 -11.87 22.96
CA GLY A 50 -9.83 -11.22 22.55
C GLY A 50 -10.64 -12.02 21.53
N ASP A 51 -10.06 -13.05 20.93
CA ASP A 51 -10.76 -13.94 20.01
C ASP A 51 -11.76 -14.81 20.77
N VAL A 52 -12.83 -15.22 20.08
CA VAL A 52 -13.80 -16.20 20.61
C VAL A 52 -13.09 -17.49 21.01
N VAL A 53 -12.13 -17.93 20.18
CA VAL A 53 -11.21 -19.03 20.50
C VAL A 53 -9.86 -18.44 20.87
N LYS A 54 -9.57 -18.41 22.16
CA LYS A 54 -8.29 -17.91 22.67
C LYS A 54 -7.15 -18.81 22.19
N SER A 55 -6.09 -18.20 21.68
CA SER A 55 -4.90 -18.91 21.22
C SER A 55 -3.67 -18.42 21.98
N GLY A 56 -2.80 -19.38 22.34
CA GLY A 56 -1.48 -19.08 22.85
C GLY A 56 -0.56 -18.59 21.74
N LYS A 57 0.57 -18.01 22.11
CA LYS A 57 1.62 -17.63 21.17
C LYS A 57 2.26 -18.88 20.58
N THR A 58 2.34 -18.94 19.25
CA THR A 58 3.17 -19.92 18.54
C THR A 58 4.53 -19.30 18.24
N ASP A 59 5.63 -20.03 18.46
CA ASP A 59 6.95 -19.58 18.00
C ASP A 59 7.09 -19.80 16.49
N MET A 60 6.71 -18.77 15.73
CA MET A 60 6.81 -18.79 14.28
C MET A 60 8.25 -18.69 13.80
N GLN A 61 9.22 -18.32 14.65
CA GLN A 61 10.63 -18.25 14.26
C GLN A 61 11.33 -19.60 14.30
N SER A 62 10.73 -20.62 14.92
CA SER A 62 11.26 -21.99 14.89
C SER A 62 11.45 -22.49 13.46
N ALA A 63 12.48 -23.32 13.24
CA ALA A 63 12.82 -23.84 11.92
C ALA A 63 11.64 -24.53 11.22
N LYS A 64 10.86 -25.32 11.98
CA LYS A 64 9.66 -25.99 11.48
C LYS A 64 8.60 -24.99 11.00
N MET A 65 8.32 -23.95 11.79
CA MET A 65 7.33 -22.93 11.39
C MET A 65 7.83 -22.10 10.21
N GLN A 66 9.11 -21.74 10.17
CA GLN A 66 9.69 -21.03 9.02
C GLN A 66 9.58 -21.83 7.72
N GLN A 67 9.81 -23.14 7.77
CA GLN A 67 9.59 -24.03 6.62
C GLN A 67 8.11 -24.02 6.20
N GLN A 68 7.18 -24.19 7.13
CA GLN A 68 5.74 -24.22 6.82
C GLN A 68 5.23 -22.88 6.26
N VAL A 69 5.74 -21.76 6.78
CA VAL A 69 5.43 -20.42 6.28
C VAL A 69 5.98 -20.26 4.85
N GLY A 70 7.21 -20.71 4.59
CA GLY A 70 7.79 -20.73 3.25
C GLY A 70 6.93 -21.52 2.27
N ASP A 71 6.58 -22.76 2.62
CA ASP A 71 5.73 -23.63 1.80
C ASP A 71 4.35 -23.01 1.51
N LEU A 72 3.77 -22.30 2.49
CA LEU A 72 2.50 -21.61 2.31
C LEU A 72 2.65 -20.41 1.36
N VAL A 73 3.67 -19.58 1.54
CA VAL A 73 3.96 -18.45 0.65
C VAL A 73 4.17 -18.93 -0.78
N ASP A 74 4.95 -20.00 -0.99
CA ASP A 74 5.20 -20.60 -2.30
C ASP A 74 3.93 -21.13 -2.99
N ARG A 75 2.92 -21.53 -2.21
CA ARG A 75 1.61 -21.91 -2.75
C ARG A 75 0.78 -20.68 -3.12
N LEU A 76 0.87 -19.61 -2.32
CA LEU A 76 0.13 -18.37 -2.54
C LEU A 76 0.67 -17.59 -3.76
N THR A 77 1.97 -17.63 -4.06
CA THR A 77 2.54 -16.99 -5.26
C THR A 77 1.93 -17.53 -6.56
N LYS A 78 1.49 -18.79 -6.58
CA LYS A 78 0.81 -19.43 -7.73
C LYS A 78 -0.54 -18.80 -8.05
N THR A 79 -1.12 -18.04 -7.13
CA THR A 79 -2.34 -17.26 -7.40
C THR A 79 -2.11 -16.11 -8.37
N LYS A 80 -0.85 -15.66 -8.52
CA LYS A 80 -0.46 -14.50 -9.34
C LYS A 80 -1.27 -13.24 -8.98
N ALA A 81 -1.54 -13.04 -7.69
CA ALA A 81 -2.25 -11.86 -7.22
C ALA A 81 -1.42 -10.59 -7.48
N ASP A 82 -2.02 -9.60 -8.14
CA ASP A 82 -1.36 -8.31 -8.44
C ASP A 82 -1.18 -7.43 -7.19
N LYS A 83 -1.98 -7.69 -6.14
CA LYS A 83 -2.01 -6.91 -4.90
C LYS A 83 -2.18 -7.83 -3.69
N VAL A 84 -1.45 -7.52 -2.63
CA VAL A 84 -1.59 -8.16 -1.31
C VAL A 84 -2.13 -7.14 -0.33
N PHE A 85 -3.25 -7.45 0.31
CA PHE A 85 -3.85 -6.64 1.37
C PHE A 85 -3.69 -7.38 2.70
N VAL A 86 -3.49 -6.64 3.78
CA VAL A 86 -3.27 -7.18 5.12
C VAL A 86 -4.25 -6.56 6.09
N GLU A 87 -4.74 -7.35 7.05
CA GLU A 87 -5.63 -6.85 8.07
C GLU A 87 -4.84 -6.02 9.09
N TRP A 88 -5.05 -4.71 9.09
CA TRP A 88 -4.48 -3.79 10.06
C TRP A 88 -5.37 -2.58 10.25
N ARG A 89 -5.21 -1.86 11.37
CA ARG A 89 -5.96 -0.62 11.59
C ARG A 89 -5.53 0.44 10.58
N GLN A 90 -6.49 1.07 9.91
CA GLN A 90 -6.25 2.15 8.94
C GLN A 90 -5.41 3.30 9.54
N SER A 91 -5.63 3.64 10.81
CA SER A 91 -4.85 4.67 11.51
C SER A 91 -3.35 4.34 11.64
N ARG A 92 -2.97 3.07 11.42
CA ARG A 92 -1.59 2.57 11.44
C ARG A 92 -1.05 2.25 10.04
N GLN A 93 -1.72 2.67 8.97
CA GLN A 93 -1.25 2.45 7.58
C GLN A 93 0.22 2.86 7.40
N ARG A 94 0.59 4.07 7.85
CA ARG A 94 1.97 4.57 7.75
C ARG A 94 3.01 3.67 8.39
N TYR A 95 2.66 2.96 9.46
CA TYR A 95 3.55 1.99 10.09
C TYR A 95 3.76 0.78 9.19
N VAL A 96 2.67 0.21 8.66
CA VAL A 96 2.75 -0.96 7.76
C VAL A 96 3.53 -0.61 6.49
N ASP A 97 3.30 0.57 5.92
CA ASP A 97 4.01 1.03 4.73
C ASP A 97 5.51 1.19 4.99
N SER A 98 5.88 1.84 6.11
CA SER A 98 7.29 2.10 6.42
C SER A 98 8.05 0.82 6.78
N THR A 99 7.46 -0.08 7.56
CA THR A 99 8.12 -1.35 7.91
C THR A 99 8.21 -2.29 6.72
N TYR A 100 7.23 -2.27 5.81
CA TYR A 100 7.34 -3.00 4.54
C TYR A 100 8.45 -2.43 3.65
N ALA A 101 8.54 -1.10 3.51
CA ALA A 101 9.61 -0.45 2.75
C ALA A 101 11.01 -0.80 3.29
N LEU A 102 11.17 -0.84 4.62
CA LEU A 102 12.41 -1.29 5.26
C LEU A 102 12.67 -2.79 5.03
N TYR A 103 11.63 -3.63 5.08
CA TYR A 103 11.74 -5.05 4.78
C TYR A 103 12.26 -5.31 3.36
N ARG A 104 11.74 -4.59 2.37
CA ARG A 104 12.21 -4.65 0.97
C ARG A 104 13.69 -4.28 0.80
N GLN A 105 14.24 -3.51 1.73
CA GLN A 105 15.64 -3.10 1.77
C GLN A 105 16.51 -4.00 2.66
N ASN A 106 15.97 -5.10 3.19
CA ASN A 106 16.61 -5.96 4.18
C ASN A 106 16.97 -5.22 5.50
N GLN A 107 16.26 -4.13 5.81
CA GLN A 107 16.47 -3.30 7.01
C GLN A 107 15.40 -3.52 8.09
N PHE A 108 14.55 -4.53 7.92
CA PHE A 108 13.53 -4.90 8.90
C PHE A 108 13.55 -6.40 9.14
N GLN A 109 13.79 -6.79 10.40
CA GLN A 109 13.71 -8.19 10.80
C GLN A 109 12.26 -8.57 11.10
N LEU A 110 11.77 -9.61 10.42
CA LEU A 110 10.39 -10.06 10.58
C LEU A 110 10.15 -10.64 11.98
N GLY A 111 9.24 -10.02 12.72
CA GLY A 111 8.76 -10.53 13.99
C GLY A 111 7.73 -11.67 13.84
N ASN A 112 7.13 -12.09 14.96
CA ASN A 112 6.19 -13.22 15.03
C ASN A 112 4.79 -12.94 14.45
N ASN A 113 4.57 -11.80 13.80
CA ASN A 113 3.25 -11.37 13.34
C ASN A 113 2.92 -11.97 11.96
N GLU A 114 1.68 -12.42 11.76
CA GLU A 114 1.17 -13.02 10.52
C GLU A 114 1.28 -12.09 9.30
N VAL A 115 1.09 -10.78 9.47
CA VAL A 115 1.29 -9.79 8.40
C VAL A 115 2.74 -9.76 7.94
N PHE A 116 3.69 -9.93 8.85
CA PHE A 116 5.12 -9.95 8.54
C PHE A 116 5.55 -11.29 7.96
N GLN A 117 5.11 -12.39 8.57
CA GLN A 117 5.50 -13.74 8.16
C GLN A 117 4.86 -14.15 6.82
N LEU A 118 3.64 -13.70 6.52
CA LEU A 118 2.93 -14.04 5.29
C LEU A 118 2.78 -12.86 4.34
N GLY A 119 2.17 -11.76 4.79
CA GLY A 119 1.84 -10.62 3.95
C GLY A 119 3.08 -9.99 3.30
N TYR A 120 4.10 -9.69 4.10
CA TYR A 120 5.33 -9.06 3.59
C TYR A 120 6.09 -10.00 2.65
N ARG A 121 6.21 -11.28 3.01
CA ARG A 121 6.91 -12.28 2.19
C ARG A 121 6.22 -12.52 0.86
N LEU A 122 4.88 -12.62 0.85
CA LEU A 122 4.11 -12.81 -0.36
C LEU A 122 4.18 -11.60 -1.30
N ALA A 123 4.30 -10.39 -0.73
CA ALA A 123 4.42 -9.16 -1.50
C ALA A 123 5.87 -8.83 -1.91
N ALA A 124 6.88 -9.58 -1.46
CA ALA A 124 8.30 -9.30 -1.71
C ALA A 124 8.70 -9.55 -3.17
#